data_AF-A0A660W633-F1
#
_entry.id   AF-A0A660W633-F1
#
_cell.length_a   1.000
_cell.length_b   1.000
_cell.length_c   1.000
_cell.angle_alpha   90.00
_cell.angle_beta   90.00
_cell.angle_gamma   90.00
#
_symmetry.space_group_name_H-M   'P 1'
#
loop_
_entity.id
_entity.type
_entity.pdbx_description
1 polymer ?
#
loop_
_entity_poly.entity_id
_entity_poly.type
_entity_poly.pdbx_seq_one_letter_code
_entity_poly.pdbx_strand_id
1 'polypeptide(L)'
;MGGKILLWMLLPVLILFFSKPAVSEILNGGFENYIAGGDFNTPVDWNTTNYAAVVCNFVPEPDGQGNTSNWQIDVDAGLDPFEGGHFVVLSSGDVEPDPNHAKIIQRVQTNPGEVLFGAYFFGTCDYTPFNDYAAIRLVPEPNSGLRPIDVVSIDVSEVGSYGSTAGWVCFESEPFTEVTASWYQIEISVTDYQDVIFKSYFAVDGLHLCVRPEAGDINNDCSVDMQDFAILASHWLDDCNSPDWCQGADINHNEVADANDLSKITNNWLAGQ
;
A
#
# COMPACT_ATOMS: atom_id res chain seq x y z
N MET A 1 13.72 13.88 78.63
CA MET A 1 14.69 13.57 77.57
C MET A 1 14.09 12.51 76.68
N GLY A 2 13.86 12.80 75.39
CA GLY A 2 13.29 11.82 74.45
C GLY A 2 12.40 12.46 73.38
N GLY A 3 12.96 13.37 72.58
CA GLY A 3 12.28 13.91 71.40
C GLY A 3 12.46 12.97 70.21
N LYS A 4 11.37 12.42 69.68
CA LYS A 4 11.37 11.67 68.42
C LYS A 4 11.33 12.65 67.25
N ILE A 5 12.39 12.65 66.45
CA ILE A 5 12.47 13.39 65.19
C ILE A 5 11.73 12.58 64.12
N LEU A 6 10.63 13.13 63.59
CA LEU A 6 9.90 12.57 62.45
C LEU A 6 10.62 12.99 61.17
N LEU A 7 11.35 12.06 60.55
CA LEU A 7 12.01 12.26 59.27
C LEU A 7 11.00 11.98 58.15
N TRP A 8 10.47 13.03 57.52
CA TRP A 8 9.63 12.89 56.32
C TRP A 8 10.51 12.48 55.14
N MET A 9 10.43 11.22 54.72
CA MET A 9 10.97 10.78 53.43
C MET A 9 10.11 11.37 52.31
N LEU A 10 10.65 12.36 51.60
CA LEU A 10 10.13 12.79 50.31
C LEU A 10 10.45 11.68 49.29
N LEU A 11 9.45 10.86 48.95
CA LEU A 11 9.53 9.99 47.78
C LEU A 11 9.50 10.88 46.53
N PRO A 12 10.52 10.83 45.65
CA PRO A 12 10.41 11.45 44.35
C PRO A 12 9.33 10.71 43.55
N VAL A 13 8.24 11.40 43.25
CA VAL A 13 7.24 10.93 42.29
C VAL A 13 7.88 11.01 40.91
N LEU A 14 8.40 9.88 40.44
CA LEU A 14 8.90 9.73 39.08
C LEU A 14 7.69 9.77 38.14
N ILE A 15 7.41 10.95 37.57
CA ILE A 15 6.41 11.08 36.51
C ILE A 15 7.05 10.50 35.24
N LEU A 16 6.70 9.25 34.95
CA LEU A 16 7.00 8.62 33.66
C LEU A 16 6.13 9.31 32.60
N PHE A 17 6.73 10.21 31.84
CA PHE A 17 6.14 10.66 30.59
C PHE A 17 6.18 9.48 29.62
N PHE A 18 5.06 8.79 29.46
CA PHE A 18 4.86 7.92 28.31
C PHE A 18 4.74 8.82 27.09
N SER A 19 5.86 9.05 26.40
CA SER A 19 5.77 9.50 25.01
C SER A 19 4.98 8.46 24.26
N LYS A 20 3.88 8.85 23.60
CA LYS A 20 3.25 7.98 22.60
C LYS A 20 4.39 7.49 21.69
N PRO A 21 4.52 6.17 21.44
CA PRO A 21 5.48 5.70 20.45
C PRO A 21 5.23 6.47 19.15
N ALA A 22 6.31 6.86 18.47
CA ALA A 22 6.17 7.46 17.14
C ALA A 22 5.34 6.49 16.30
N VAL A 23 4.22 6.97 15.78
CA VAL A 23 3.33 6.16 14.94
C VAL A 23 4.14 5.72 13.73
N SER A 24 4.08 4.44 13.42
CA SER A 24 4.57 3.94 12.15
C SER A 24 3.67 4.50 11.07
N GLU A 25 4.22 5.32 10.18
CA GLU A 25 3.44 5.94 9.11
C GLU A 25 4.23 5.87 7.81
N ILE A 26 3.55 5.49 6.73
CA ILE A 26 4.04 5.65 5.37
C ILE A 26 3.73 7.09 4.97
N LEU A 27 4.76 7.90 4.79
CA LEU A 27 4.55 9.27 4.36
C LEU A 27 4.11 9.26 2.91
N ASN A 28 2.99 9.92 2.62
CA ASN A 28 2.47 10.05 1.25
C ASN A 28 2.23 8.68 0.59
N GLY A 29 1.67 7.71 1.33
CA GLY A 29 1.38 6.35 0.86
C GLY A 29 0.28 6.26 -0.22
N GLY A 30 -0.64 7.23 -0.27
CA GLY A 30 -1.61 7.43 -1.36
C GLY A 30 -1.13 8.41 -2.44
N PHE A 31 0.14 8.81 -2.42
CA PHE A 31 0.79 9.61 -3.47
C PHE A 31 0.11 10.94 -3.87
N GLU A 32 -0.73 11.52 -3.02
CA GLU A 32 -1.41 12.80 -3.28
C GLU A 32 -0.49 14.02 -3.37
N ASN A 33 0.75 13.90 -2.88
CA ASN A 33 1.72 14.98 -2.88
C ASN A 33 2.88 14.67 -3.85
N TYR A 34 3.15 15.59 -4.76
CA TYR A 34 4.23 15.46 -5.74
C TYR A 34 4.90 16.79 -6.02
N ILE A 35 6.14 16.71 -6.49
CA ILE A 35 6.89 17.86 -7.00
C ILE A 35 6.63 17.94 -8.50
N ALA A 36 5.86 18.95 -8.90
CA ALA A 36 5.65 19.24 -10.31
C ALA A 36 6.93 19.84 -10.94
N GLY A 37 7.33 19.33 -12.10
CA GLY A 37 8.47 19.83 -12.89
C GLY A 37 9.53 18.76 -13.16
N GLY A 38 10.33 18.97 -14.23
CA GLY A 38 11.19 17.93 -14.79
C GLY A 38 10.48 17.15 -15.90
N ASP A 39 10.92 15.92 -16.15
CA ASP A 39 10.33 15.04 -17.17
C ASP A 39 9.01 14.39 -16.67
N PHE A 40 8.80 14.33 -15.35
CA PHE A 40 7.61 13.73 -14.72
C PHE A 40 7.36 14.25 -13.29
N ASN A 41 6.12 14.09 -12.79
CA ASN A 41 5.71 14.49 -11.43
C ASN A 41 6.28 13.53 -10.38
N THR A 42 7.31 13.92 -9.64
CA THR A 42 7.98 13.01 -8.69
C THR A 42 7.25 12.94 -7.33
N PRO A 43 7.01 11.75 -6.74
CA PRO A 43 6.36 11.62 -5.43
C PRO A 43 7.19 12.27 -4.31
N VAL A 44 6.54 13.06 -3.45
CA VAL A 44 7.18 13.65 -2.24
C VAL A 44 7.39 12.55 -1.19
N ASP A 45 8.47 12.65 -0.39
CA ASP A 45 8.86 11.72 0.67
C ASP A 45 9.36 10.33 0.21
N TRP A 46 9.51 10.14 -1.10
CA TRP A 46 10.06 8.93 -1.69
C TRP A 46 11.37 9.24 -2.42
N ASN A 47 12.38 8.39 -2.24
CA ASN A 47 13.59 8.44 -3.04
C ASN A 47 13.37 7.67 -4.34
N THR A 48 13.51 8.34 -5.48
CA THR A 48 13.20 7.80 -6.79
C THR A 48 14.44 7.48 -7.60
N THR A 49 14.40 6.40 -8.36
CA THR A 49 15.39 6.00 -9.35
C THR A 49 14.66 5.80 -10.68
N ASN A 50 15.09 6.52 -11.71
CA ASN A 50 14.50 6.52 -13.05
C ASN A 50 13.03 6.97 -13.05
N TYR A 51 12.19 6.39 -13.92
CA TYR A 51 10.82 6.85 -14.11
C TYR A 51 9.91 6.44 -12.94
N ALA A 52 9.44 7.44 -12.18
CA ALA A 52 8.39 7.28 -11.18
C ALA A 52 7.53 8.55 -11.16
N ALA A 53 6.31 8.44 -11.68
CA ALA A 53 5.43 9.57 -11.89
C ALA A 53 4.16 9.44 -11.05
N VAL A 54 3.77 10.52 -10.38
CA VAL A 54 2.45 10.66 -9.76
C VAL A 54 1.47 11.16 -10.82
N VAL A 55 0.39 10.40 -11.02
CA VAL A 55 -0.62 10.64 -12.06
C VAL A 55 -2.03 10.55 -11.46
N CYS A 56 -3.00 11.20 -12.11
CA CYS A 56 -4.42 11.12 -11.73
C CYS A 56 -5.22 10.14 -12.60
N ASN A 57 -4.63 9.62 -13.67
CA ASN A 57 -5.12 8.56 -14.53
C ASN A 57 -3.93 8.03 -15.34
N PHE A 58 -3.91 6.74 -15.65
CA PHE A 58 -2.85 6.12 -16.42
C PHE A 58 -3.40 5.39 -17.65
N VAL A 59 -2.97 5.84 -18.83
CA VAL A 59 -3.17 5.13 -20.09
C VAL A 59 -1.80 4.64 -20.57
N PRO A 60 -1.61 3.33 -20.83
CA PRO A 60 -0.34 2.85 -21.32
C PRO A 60 -0.03 3.39 -22.71
N GLU A 61 1.23 3.79 -22.93
CA GLU A 61 1.74 4.25 -24.22
C GLU A 61 2.72 3.21 -24.79
N PRO A 62 2.25 2.18 -25.50
CA PRO A 62 3.14 1.21 -26.12
C PRO A 62 3.98 1.91 -27.19
N ASP A 63 5.30 1.97 -26.98
CA ASP A 63 6.23 2.54 -27.96
C ASP A 63 6.28 1.64 -29.21
N GLY A 64 5.80 2.16 -30.34
CA GLY A 64 6.04 1.72 -31.72
C GLY A 64 5.69 0.26 -32.10
N GLN A 65 6.31 -0.70 -31.43
CA GLN A 65 6.16 -2.15 -31.62
C GLN A 65 5.52 -2.86 -30.41
N GLY A 66 5.39 -2.19 -29.26
CA GLY A 66 4.65 -2.72 -28.11
C GLY A 66 3.15 -2.86 -28.42
N ASN A 67 2.44 -3.62 -27.60
CA ASN A 67 1.00 -3.80 -27.74
C ASN A 67 0.34 -3.97 -26.37
N THR A 68 -0.89 -3.47 -26.24
CA THR A 68 -1.73 -3.59 -25.04
C THR A 68 -2.99 -4.41 -25.30
N SER A 69 -3.04 -5.18 -26.40
CA SER A 69 -4.25 -5.89 -26.83
C SER A 69 -4.77 -6.95 -25.86
N ASN A 70 -3.93 -7.46 -24.96
CA ASN A 70 -4.33 -8.42 -23.92
C ASN A 70 -4.42 -7.77 -22.53
N TRP A 71 -4.33 -6.44 -22.44
CA TRP A 71 -4.58 -5.74 -21.18
C TRP A 71 -6.04 -5.95 -20.78
N GLN A 72 -6.25 -6.17 -19.49
CA GLN A 72 -7.54 -6.51 -18.92
C GLN A 72 -8.30 -5.29 -18.39
N ILE A 73 -7.79 -4.08 -18.62
CA ILE A 73 -8.47 -2.80 -18.36
C ILE A 73 -8.97 -2.19 -19.67
N ASP A 74 -9.93 -1.27 -19.57
CA ASP A 74 -10.29 -0.42 -20.71
C ASP A 74 -9.17 0.58 -20.96
N VAL A 75 -8.30 0.28 -21.91
CA VAL A 75 -7.11 1.09 -22.23
C VAL A 75 -7.47 2.51 -22.70
N ASP A 76 -8.66 2.75 -23.24
CA ASP A 76 -9.10 4.08 -23.65
C ASP A 76 -9.53 4.93 -22.44
N ALA A 77 -10.06 4.27 -21.39
CA ALA A 77 -10.40 4.92 -20.12
C ALA A 77 -9.18 5.06 -19.20
N GLY A 78 -8.23 4.13 -19.28
CA GLY A 78 -7.07 4.06 -18.41
C GLY A 78 -7.37 3.45 -17.04
N LEU A 79 -6.40 3.60 -16.13
CA LEU A 79 -6.48 3.22 -14.74
C LEU A 79 -6.70 4.47 -13.89
N ASP A 80 -7.80 4.52 -13.16
CA ASP A 80 -8.10 5.55 -12.18
C ASP A 80 -7.45 5.24 -10.82
N PRO A 81 -7.23 6.24 -9.94
CA PRO A 81 -6.68 6.03 -8.60
C PRO A 81 -7.48 5.00 -7.80
N PHE A 82 -6.78 4.21 -6.99
CA PHE A 82 -7.43 3.27 -6.06
C PHE A 82 -8.03 4.04 -4.87
N GLU A 83 -7.25 4.98 -4.33
CA GLU A 83 -7.62 5.87 -3.25
C GLU A 83 -7.37 7.33 -3.69
N GLY A 84 -8.15 8.28 -3.14
CA GLY A 84 -7.87 9.70 -3.36
C GLY A 84 -8.05 10.16 -4.81
N GLY A 85 -7.09 10.92 -5.32
CA GLY A 85 -7.08 11.53 -6.64
C GLY A 85 -5.80 11.30 -7.44
N HIS A 86 -4.78 10.66 -6.86
CA HIS A 86 -3.52 10.36 -7.52
C HIS A 86 -2.96 9.00 -7.10
N PHE A 87 -2.04 8.47 -7.89
CA PHE A 87 -1.27 7.27 -7.57
C PHE A 87 0.10 7.35 -8.25
N VAL A 88 1.04 6.46 -7.87
CA VAL A 88 2.35 6.40 -8.53
C VAL A 88 2.40 5.32 -9.61
N VAL A 89 3.03 5.64 -10.74
CA VAL A 89 3.36 4.71 -11.82
C VAL A 89 4.87 4.68 -12.01
N LEU A 90 5.44 3.49 -11.98
CA LEU A 90 6.82 3.20 -12.37
C LEU A 90 6.81 2.57 -13.77
N SER A 91 7.87 2.81 -14.53
CA SER A 91 8.05 2.25 -15.88
C SER A 91 9.47 1.71 -16.04
N SER A 92 9.60 0.54 -16.66
CA SER A 92 10.91 -0.10 -16.90
C SER A 92 11.69 0.53 -18.07
N GLY A 93 11.09 1.45 -18.83
CA GLY A 93 11.81 2.23 -19.82
C GLY A 93 11.05 3.50 -20.19
N ASP A 94 11.69 4.67 -20.08
CA ASP A 94 11.11 6.01 -20.37
C ASP A 94 12.14 7.16 -20.25
N VAL A 95 13.41 6.86 -19.93
CA VAL A 95 14.45 7.88 -19.71
C VAL A 95 15.74 7.46 -20.41
N GLU A 96 16.24 8.26 -21.34
CA GLU A 96 17.52 7.96 -22.01
C GLU A 96 18.75 8.34 -21.15
N PRO A 97 19.76 7.46 -20.98
CA PRO A 97 19.86 6.10 -21.50
C PRO A 97 18.96 5.12 -20.74
N ASP A 98 18.22 4.28 -21.48
CA ASP A 98 17.11 3.51 -20.92
C ASP A 98 17.55 2.59 -19.78
N PRO A 99 17.21 2.92 -18.53
CA PRO A 99 17.55 2.09 -17.42
C PRO A 99 16.53 0.95 -17.38
N ASN A 100 17.01 -0.28 -17.41
CA ASN A 100 16.21 -1.50 -17.33
C ASN A 100 15.41 -1.70 -16.01
N HIS A 101 15.21 -0.65 -15.22
CA HIS A 101 14.41 -0.68 -14.00
C HIS A 101 14.01 0.72 -13.56
N ALA A 102 12.88 0.82 -12.86
CA ALA A 102 12.54 1.97 -12.04
C ALA A 102 12.27 1.54 -10.61
N LYS A 103 12.47 2.46 -9.67
CA LYS A 103 12.32 2.18 -8.25
C LYS A 103 11.98 3.41 -7.43
N ILE A 104 11.13 3.25 -6.43
CA ILE A 104 10.95 4.20 -5.34
C ILE A 104 11.19 3.54 -3.99
N ILE A 105 11.75 4.30 -3.03
CA ILE A 105 12.10 3.80 -1.69
C ILE A 105 11.67 4.79 -0.61
N GLN A 106 11.06 4.27 0.45
CA GLN A 106 10.84 5.00 1.70
C GLN A 106 11.25 4.16 2.90
N ARG A 107 11.79 4.80 3.94
CA ARG A 107 12.18 4.14 5.18
C ARG A 107 11.05 4.21 6.20
N VAL A 108 10.68 3.08 6.79
CA VAL A 108 9.60 2.94 7.77
C VAL A 108 10.06 2.13 8.98
N GLN A 109 9.39 2.32 10.12
CA GLN A 109 9.61 1.52 11.32
C GLN A 109 8.36 0.70 11.60
N THR A 110 8.45 -0.61 11.59
CA THR A 110 7.30 -1.49 11.87
C THR A 110 7.25 -1.86 13.36
N ASN A 111 6.05 -2.05 13.89
CA ASN A 111 5.77 -2.52 15.25
C ASN A 111 5.04 -3.88 15.23
N PRO A 112 5.12 -4.66 16.32
CA PRO A 112 4.39 -5.92 16.41
C PRO A 112 2.88 -5.74 16.24
N GLY A 113 2.27 -6.59 15.40
CA GLY A 113 0.86 -6.57 15.05
C GLY A 113 0.52 -5.72 13.83
N GLU A 114 1.43 -4.86 13.37
CA GLU A 114 1.19 -4.06 12.16
C GLU A 114 1.24 -4.95 10.90
N VAL A 115 0.55 -4.52 9.86
CA VAL A 115 0.57 -5.08 8.50
C VAL A 115 0.83 -3.96 7.50
N LEU A 116 1.59 -4.26 6.44
CA LEU A 116 1.68 -3.41 5.26
C LEU A 116 0.63 -3.87 4.25
N PHE A 117 -0.19 -2.97 3.74
CA PHE A 117 -1.13 -3.29 2.67
C PHE A 117 -1.29 -2.12 1.70
N GLY A 118 -1.99 -2.38 0.61
CA GLY A 118 -2.39 -1.39 -0.38
C GLY A 118 -2.88 -2.05 -1.66
N ALA A 119 -2.82 -1.34 -2.77
CA ALA A 119 -3.18 -1.85 -4.07
C ALA A 119 -2.04 -1.69 -5.07
N TYR A 120 -1.94 -2.63 -6.01
CA TYR A 120 -1.03 -2.53 -7.15
C TYR A 120 -1.73 -2.87 -8.46
N PHE A 121 -1.16 -2.41 -9.56
CA PHE A 121 -1.49 -2.83 -10.91
C PHE A 121 -0.19 -3.13 -11.65
N PHE A 122 -0.18 -4.23 -12.40
CA PHE A 122 0.94 -4.58 -13.26
C PHE A 122 0.44 -4.76 -14.69
N GLY A 123 1.10 -4.10 -15.63
CA GLY A 123 0.82 -4.21 -17.05
C GLY A 123 2.11 -4.18 -17.85
N THR A 124 2.20 -5.01 -18.87
CA THR A 124 3.40 -5.15 -19.68
C THR A 124 3.08 -5.02 -21.16
N CYS A 125 3.95 -4.32 -21.90
CA CYS A 125 3.99 -4.35 -23.35
C CYS A 125 4.94 -5.44 -23.87
N ASP A 126 5.49 -6.26 -22.99
CA ASP A 126 6.45 -7.31 -23.30
C ASP A 126 5.79 -8.71 -23.34
N TYR A 127 6.58 -9.74 -23.63
CA TYR A 127 6.09 -11.08 -23.89
C TYR A 127 7.09 -12.17 -23.48
N THR A 128 6.58 -13.30 -23.00
CA THR A 128 7.41 -14.48 -22.75
C THR A 128 8.21 -14.90 -24.00
N PRO A 129 9.52 -15.16 -23.89
CA PRO A 129 10.26 -15.49 -22.66
C PRO A 129 10.94 -14.30 -21.95
N PHE A 130 10.77 -13.08 -22.42
CA PHE A 130 11.24 -11.87 -21.73
C PHE A 130 10.28 -11.64 -20.55
N ASN A 131 10.83 -11.75 -19.34
CA ASN A 131 10.03 -11.93 -18.12
C ASN A 131 10.31 -10.79 -17.16
N ASP A 132 9.92 -9.60 -17.61
CA ASP A 132 9.83 -8.42 -16.77
C ASP A 132 9.02 -8.72 -15.52
N TYR A 133 9.40 -8.05 -14.44
CA TYR A 133 8.77 -8.29 -13.16
C TYR A 133 8.70 -7.00 -12.35
N ALA A 134 7.73 -6.99 -11.45
CA ALA A 134 7.53 -5.95 -10.48
C ALA A 134 7.44 -6.53 -9.07
N ALA A 135 7.80 -5.71 -8.08
CA ALA A 135 7.80 -6.14 -6.70
C ALA A 135 7.58 -4.98 -5.72
N ILE A 136 6.93 -5.33 -4.61
CA ILE A 136 6.91 -4.54 -3.37
C ILE A 136 7.65 -5.38 -2.32
N ARG A 137 8.77 -4.86 -1.84
CA ARG A 137 9.66 -5.57 -0.92
C ARG A 137 9.95 -4.73 0.31
N LEU A 138 9.95 -5.38 1.47
CA LEU A 138 10.46 -4.81 2.72
C LEU A 138 11.91 -5.24 2.88
N VAL A 139 12.84 -4.31 2.68
CA VAL A 139 14.29 -4.53 2.83
C VAL A 139 14.72 -4.07 4.22
N PRO A 140 15.12 -4.98 5.13
CA PRO A 140 15.49 -4.58 6.48
C PRO A 140 16.83 -3.84 6.52
N GLU A 141 17.06 -3.05 7.57
CA GLU A 141 18.35 -2.39 7.78
C GLU A 141 19.53 -3.36 7.75
N PRO A 142 20.69 -2.96 7.20
CA PRO A 142 21.91 -3.75 7.28
C PRO A 142 22.22 -4.09 8.75
N ASN A 143 22.55 -5.36 9.00
CA ASN A 143 22.86 -5.91 10.33
C ASN A 143 21.68 -6.16 11.28
N SER A 144 20.43 -5.97 10.85
CA SER A 144 19.25 -6.39 11.64
C SER A 144 19.19 -7.91 11.87
N GLY A 145 19.83 -8.70 11.00
CA GLY A 145 19.71 -10.16 10.98
C GLY A 145 18.42 -10.67 10.33
N LEU A 146 17.55 -9.76 9.90
CA LEU A 146 16.31 -10.05 9.21
C LEU A 146 16.57 -10.27 7.72
N ARG A 147 15.64 -10.97 7.07
CA ARG A 147 15.63 -11.18 5.62
C ARG A 147 14.65 -10.22 4.96
N PRO A 148 14.88 -9.84 3.69
CA PRO A 148 13.85 -9.16 2.92
C PRO A 148 12.56 -9.97 2.86
N ILE A 149 11.43 -9.27 2.85
CA ILE A 149 10.09 -9.85 2.70
C ILE A 149 9.55 -9.36 1.35
N ASP A 150 9.29 -10.29 0.44
CA ASP A 150 8.56 -10.00 -0.79
C ASP A 150 7.07 -9.98 -0.45
N VAL A 151 6.46 -8.81 -0.47
CA VAL A 151 5.03 -8.62 -0.17
C VAL A 151 4.22 -8.80 -1.45
N VAL A 152 4.72 -8.25 -2.55
CA VAL A 152 4.21 -8.49 -3.90
C VAL A 152 5.39 -8.90 -4.79
N SER A 153 5.18 -9.92 -5.60
CA SER A 153 6.05 -10.33 -6.71
C SER A 153 5.15 -10.76 -7.84
N ILE A 154 5.26 -10.11 -8.99
CA ILE A 154 4.47 -10.41 -10.18
C ILE A 154 5.34 -10.28 -11.44
N ASP A 155 5.10 -11.13 -12.43
CA ASP A 155 5.85 -11.11 -13.69
C ASP A 155 4.98 -11.30 -14.95
N VAL A 156 5.60 -11.16 -16.14
CA VAL A 156 4.93 -11.34 -17.44
C VAL A 156 4.22 -12.69 -17.56
N SER A 157 4.73 -13.74 -16.94
CA SER A 157 4.11 -15.07 -17.02
C SER A 157 2.77 -15.14 -16.29
N GLU A 158 2.54 -14.28 -15.30
CA GLU A 158 1.30 -14.20 -14.53
C GLU A 158 0.19 -13.41 -15.25
N VAL A 159 0.56 -12.36 -15.99
CA VAL A 159 -0.39 -11.54 -16.76
C VAL A 159 -0.50 -11.92 -18.23
N GLY A 160 0.41 -12.77 -18.72
CA GLY A 160 0.52 -13.17 -20.12
C GLY A 160 1.22 -12.12 -21.00
N SER A 161 1.62 -12.55 -22.20
CA SER A 161 2.21 -11.65 -23.20
C SER A 161 1.30 -10.47 -23.52
N TYR A 162 1.85 -9.26 -23.49
CA TYR A 162 1.13 -8.01 -23.74
C TYR A 162 -0.09 -7.85 -22.83
N GLY A 163 0.00 -8.32 -21.60
CA GLY A 163 -1.10 -8.46 -20.66
C GLY A 163 -1.02 -7.50 -19.48
N SER A 164 -2.07 -7.51 -18.66
CA SER A 164 -2.11 -6.79 -17.38
C SER A 164 -2.97 -7.52 -16.35
N THR A 165 -2.93 -7.06 -15.11
CA THR A 165 -4.00 -7.34 -14.13
C THR A 165 -5.32 -6.74 -14.61
N ALA A 166 -6.45 -7.24 -14.10
CA ALA A 166 -7.82 -6.81 -14.46
C ALA A 166 -8.25 -5.47 -13.82
N GLY A 167 -7.28 -4.69 -13.32
CA GLY A 167 -7.47 -3.54 -12.46
C GLY A 167 -6.54 -3.61 -11.25
N TRP A 168 -6.90 -2.89 -10.21
CA TRP A 168 -6.19 -2.92 -8.93
C TRP A 168 -6.28 -4.30 -8.27
N VAL A 169 -5.15 -4.77 -7.76
CA VAL A 169 -5.02 -5.98 -6.95
C VAL A 169 -4.59 -5.56 -5.55
N CYS A 170 -5.46 -5.78 -4.58
CA CYS A 170 -5.14 -5.53 -3.18
C CYS A 170 -4.13 -6.57 -2.66
N PHE A 171 -3.24 -6.14 -1.76
CA PHE A 171 -2.29 -7.02 -1.09
C PHE A 171 -2.20 -6.69 0.39
N GLU A 172 -1.79 -7.65 1.20
CA GLU A 172 -1.54 -7.48 2.64
C GLU A 172 -0.33 -8.35 3.02
N SER A 173 0.58 -7.81 3.84
CA SER A 173 1.69 -8.58 4.40
C SER A 173 1.25 -9.40 5.61
N GLU A 174 2.02 -10.43 5.95
CA GLU A 174 1.88 -11.06 7.26
C GLU A 174 2.11 -10.05 8.41
N PRO A 175 1.39 -10.14 9.54
CA PRO A 175 1.60 -9.26 10.67
C PRO A 175 3.03 -9.33 11.21
N PHE A 176 3.63 -8.17 11.50
CA PHE A 176 4.94 -8.14 12.13
C PHE A 176 4.87 -8.72 13.54
N THR A 177 5.85 -9.55 13.89
CA THR A 177 5.99 -10.14 15.22
C THR A 177 7.03 -9.36 16.03
N GLU A 178 7.18 -9.66 17.31
CA GLU A 178 8.30 -9.16 18.13
C GLU A 178 9.68 -9.43 17.52
N VAL A 179 9.81 -10.43 16.66
CA VAL A 179 11.07 -10.82 16.00
C VAL A 179 11.23 -10.14 14.64
N THR A 180 10.13 -9.84 13.95
CA THR A 180 10.15 -9.27 12.59
C THR A 180 9.85 -7.77 12.55
N ALA A 181 9.36 -7.17 13.63
CA ALA A 181 9.20 -5.72 13.74
C ALA A 181 10.56 -5.02 13.80
N SER A 182 10.82 -4.08 12.89
CA SER A 182 12.11 -3.39 12.78
C SER A 182 12.05 -2.18 11.85
N TRP A 183 13.23 -1.62 11.56
CA TRP A 183 13.37 -0.65 10.48
C TRP A 183 13.50 -1.35 9.13
N TYR A 184 12.68 -0.90 8.17
CA TYR A 184 12.65 -1.38 6.80
C TYR A 184 12.75 -0.22 5.82
N GLN A 185 13.21 -0.54 4.62
CA GLN A 185 12.94 0.22 3.41
C GLN A 185 11.83 -0.49 2.65
N ILE A 186 10.73 0.22 2.39
CA ILE A 186 9.75 -0.19 1.40
C ILE A 186 10.38 0.10 0.05
N GLU A 187 10.67 -0.95 -0.73
CA GLU A 187 11.18 -0.88 -2.09
C GLU A 187 10.06 -1.30 -3.05
N ILE A 188 9.65 -0.37 -3.91
CA ILE A 188 8.67 -0.61 -4.98
C ILE A 188 9.44 -0.49 -6.29
N SER A 189 9.37 -1.51 -7.14
CA SER A 189 10.18 -1.55 -8.35
C SER A 189 9.52 -2.30 -9.49
N VAL A 190 9.90 -1.92 -10.70
CA VAL A 190 9.64 -2.65 -11.95
C VAL A 190 10.97 -2.79 -12.69
N THR A 191 11.22 -3.95 -13.27
CA THR A 191 12.49 -4.29 -13.92
C THR A 191 12.23 -4.95 -15.26
N ASP A 192 12.91 -4.46 -16.30
CA ASP A 192 13.01 -5.11 -17.60
C ASP A 192 14.09 -6.21 -17.53
N TYR A 193 13.68 -7.43 -17.85
CA TYR A 193 14.53 -8.60 -17.82
C TYR A 193 14.92 -9.06 -19.22
N GLN A 194 16.17 -8.74 -19.57
CA GLN A 194 16.97 -9.21 -20.72
C GLN A 194 16.95 -8.33 -21.97
N ASP A 195 15.90 -7.54 -22.18
CA ASP A 195 15.92 -6.52 -23.22
C ASP A 195 15.69 -5.12 -22.64
N VAL A 196 15.49 -4.14 -23.51
CA VAL A 196 15.22 -2.73 -23.17
C VAL A 196 14.27 -2.17 -24.23
N ILE A 197 13.46 -3.05 -24.83
CA ILE A 197 12.68 -2.74 -26.02
C ILE A 197 11.24 -2.44 -25.63
N PHE A 198 10.67 -3.23 -24.72
CA PHE A 198 9.28 -3.12 -24.34
C PHE A 198 9.11 -2.76 -22.87
N LYS A 199 8.23 -1.79 -22.64
CA LYS A 199 8.00 -1.23 -21.32
C LYS A 199 7.07 -2.12 -20.51
N SER A 200 7.37 -2.21 -19.23
CA SER A 200 6.51 -2.75 -18.20
C SER A 200 6.23 -1.67 -17.16
N TYR A 201 4.98 -1.64 -16.71
CA TYR A 201 4.45 -0.62 -15.83
C TYR A 201 4.02 -1.25 -14.51
N PHE A 202 4.33 -0.55 -13.42
CA PHE A 202 3.88 -0.93 -12.10
C PHE A 202 3.30 0.27 -11.38
N ALA A 203 1.99 0.24 -11.17
CA ALA A 203 1.29 1.27 -10.43
C ALA A 203 1.02 0.80 -9.00
N VAL A 204 1.15 1.70 -8.04
CA VAL A 204 0.91 1.43 -6.61
C VAL A 204 0.15 2.60 -6.00
N ASP A 205 -0.77 2.27 -5.10
CA ASP A 205 -1.60 3.26 -4.41
C ASP A 205 -2.09 2.74 -3.06
N GLY A 206 -2.60 3.65 -2.21
CA GLY A 206 -3.22 3.34 -0.93
C GLY A 206 -2.31 2.54 0.01
N LEU A 207 -1.03 2.92 0.13
CA LEU A 207 -0.10 2.23 1.01
C LEU A 207 -0.30 2.65 2.47
N HIS A 208 -0.61 1.66 3.30
CA HIS A 208 -0.82 1.86 4.74
C HIS A 208 -0.01 0.87 5.58
N LEU A 209 0.41 1.30 6.77
CA LEU A 209 1.15 0.49 7.74
C LEU A 209 0.56 0.69 9.13
N CYS A 210 -0.20 -0.29 9.61
CA CYS A 210 -0.96 -0.15 10.85
C CYS A 210 -1.37 -1.50 11.45
N VAL A 211 -1.91 -1.48 12.66
CA VAL A 211 -2.64 -2.62 13.23
C VAL A 211 -4.08 -2.55 12.73
N ARG A 212 -4.47 -3.53 11.91
CA ARG A 212 -5.81 -3.56 11.33
C ARG A 212 -6.87 -3.82 12.41
N PRO A 213 -7.96 -3.04 12.45
CA PRO A 213 -9.11 -3.36 13.29
C PRO A 213 -9.67 -4.75 12.96
N GLU A 214 -10.15 -5.49 13.95
CA GLU A 214 -10.68 -6.86 13.73
C GLU A 214 -11.88 -6.88 12.76
N ALA A 215 -12.65 -5.78 12.72
CA ALA A 215 -13.78 -5.59 11.83
C ALA A 215 -14.16 -4.11 11.71
N GLY A 216 -14.88 -3.75 10.65
CA GLY A 216 -15.50 -2.42 10.50
C GLY A 216 -14.66 -1.40 9.73
N ASP A 217 -13.42 -1.72 9.40
CA ASP A 217 -12.58 -1.00 8.44
C ASP A 217 -12.92 -1.54 7.04
N ILE A 218 -13.95 -0.95 6.42
CA ILE A 218 -14.55 -1.38 5.15
C ILE A 218 -13.77 -0.79 3.98
N ASN A 219 -13.33 0.48 4.07
CA ASN A 219 -12.54 1.12 3.01
C ASN A 219 -11.06 0.67 3.04
N ASN A 220 -10.63 -0.07 4.07
CA ASN A 220 -9.26 -0.51 4.28
C ASN A 220 -8.31 0.69 4.46
N ASP A 221 -8.68 1.69 5.25
CA ASP A 221 -7.82 2.86 5.53
C ASP A 221 -7.15 2.79 6.92
N CYS A 222 -7.12 1.59 7.52
CA CYS A 222 -6.66 1.30 8.88
C CYS A 222 -7.53 1.83 10.00
N SER A 223 -8.55 2.63 9.70
CA SER A 223 -9.40 3.25 10.69
C SER A 223 -10.82 2.70 10.61
N VAL A 224 -11.57 2.84 11.70
CA VAL A 224 -13.02 2.64 11.67
C VAL A 224 -13.68 3.97 11.98
N ASP A 225 -14.13 4.66 10.94
CA ASP A 225 -14.68 6.00 11.06
C ASP A 225 -15.96 6.23 10.24
N MET A 226 -16.29 7.50 10.00
CA MET A 226 -17.51 7.89 9.28
C MET A 226 -17.51 7.46 7.81
N GLN A 227 -16.35 7.19 7.21
CA GLN A 227 -16.22 6.73 5.84
C GLN A 227 -16.68 5.28 5.72
N ASP A 228 -16.27 4.41 6.65
CA ASP A 228 -16.78 3.03 6.73
C ASP A 228 -18.28 3.00 6.96
N PHE A 229 -18.75 3.83 7.91
CA PHE A 229 -20.18 3.95 8.15
C PHE A 229 -20.94 4.42 6.90
N ALA A 230 -20.36 5.32 6.10
CA ALA A 230 -20.99 5.79 4.87
C ALA A 230 -21.12 4.67 3.82
N ILE A 231 -20.11 3.80 3.69
CA ILE A 231 -20.17 2.62 2.79
C ILE A 231 -21.24 1.63 3.27
N LEU A 232 -21.27 1.31 4.56
CA LEU A 232 -22.33 0.48 5.12
C LEU A 232 -23.72 1.11 4.88
N ALA A 233 -23.85 2.41 5.08
CA ALA A 233 -25.12 3.12 4.91
C ALA A 233 -25.59 3.15 3.44
N SER A 234 -24.67 3.19 2.46
CA SER A 234 -25.04 3.11 1.04
C SER A 234 -25.57 1.74 0.61
N HIS A 235 -25.26 0.70 1.38
CA HIS A 235 -25.71 -0.67 1.15
C HIS A 235 -26.74 -1.15 2.18
N TRP A 236 -27.35 -0.24 2.94
CA TRP A 236 -28.22 -0.60 4.06
C TRP A 236 -29.44 -1.42 3.62
N LEU A 237 -29.52 -2.66 4.11
CA LEU A 237 -30.53 -3.67 3.77
C LEU A 237 -30.47 -4.18 2.32
N ASP A 238 -29.32 -4.02 1.65
CA ASP A 238 -29.08 -4.65 0.35
C ASP A 238 -28.80 -6.15 0.50
N ASP A 239 -29.19 -6.92 -0.52
CA ASP A 239 -28.82 -8.33 -0.65
C ASP A 239 -27.38 -8.44 -1.19
N CYS A 240 -26.46 -8.87 -0.35
CA CYS A 240 -25.02 -8.92 -0.64
C CYS A 240 -24.58 -10.33 -1.06
N ASN A 241 -23.66 -10.40 -2.03
CA ASN A 241 -23.18 -11.67 -2.57
C ASN A 241 -21.67 -11.63 -2.80
N SER A 242 -21.05 -12.81 -2.72
CA SER A 242 -19.67 -13.04 -3.16
C SER A 242 -19.45 -12.61 -4.62
N PRO A 243 -18.27 -12.08 -4.98
CA PRO A 243 -17.08 -11.93 -4.14
C PRO A 243 -17.00 -10.63 -3.33
N ASP A 244 -17.80 -9.63 -3.70
CA ASP A 244 -17.62 -8.24 -3.23
C ASP A 244 -18.34 -7.94 -1.91
N TRP A 245 -19.39 -8.71 -1.56
CA TRP A 245 -20.15 -8.54 -0.31
C TRP A 245 -20.62 -7.10 -0.08
N CYS A 246 -21.09 -6.46 -1.16
CA CYS A 246 -21.46 -5.03 -1.18
C CYS A 246 -20.30 -4.12 -0.77
N GLN A 247 -19.17 -4.22 -1.48
CA GLN A 247 -17.94 -3.50 -1.16
C GLN A 247 -17.45 -3.75 0.28
N GLY A 248 -17.70 -4.96 0.81
CA GLY A 248 -17.39 -5.33 2.20
C GLY A 248 -18.38 -4.82 3.26
N ALA A 249 -19.51 -4.21 2.88
CA ALA A 249 -20.51 -3.72 3.83
C ALA A 249 -21.22 -4.84 4.61
N ASP A 250 -21.41 -6.03 4.01
CA ASP A 250 -21.85 -7.23 4.74
C ASP A 250 -20.64 -7.89 5.44
N ILE A 251 -20.17 -7.24 6.51
CA ILE A 251 -18.98 -7.62 7.29
C ILE A 251 -19.09 -9.05 7.84
N ASN A 252 -20.30 -9.49 8.19
CA ASN A 252 -20.52 -10.81 8.76
C ASN A 252 -20.84 -11.91 7.72
N HIS A 253 -20.88 -11.54 6.44
CA HIS A 253 -21.15 -12.40 5.29
C HIS A 253 -22.43 -13.24 5.43
N ASN A 254 -23.52 -12.62 5.92
CA ASN A 254 -24.82 -13.28 6.05
C ASN A 254 -25.78 -13.00 4.89
N GLU A 255 -25.26 -12.43 3.80
CA GLU A 255 -25.95 -12.06 2.57
C GLU A 255 -26.80 -10.78 2.69
N VAL A 256 -26.75 -10.04 3.81
CA VAL A 256 -27.48 -8.79 4.02
C VAL A 256 -26.65 -7.81 4.87
N ALA A 257 -26.46 -6.58 4.38
CA ALA A 257 -25.86 -5.50 5.18
C ALA A 257 -26.90 -4.88 6.14
N ASP A 258 -26.82 -5.19 7.44
CA ASP A 258 -27.82 -4.75 8.42
C ASP A 258 -27.24 -4.28 9.77
N ALA A 259 -28.09 -4.27 10.81
CA ALA A 259 -27.71 -3.85 12.15
C ALA A 259 -26.61 -4.73 12.79
N ASN A 260 -26.44 -5.96 12.34
CA ASN A 260 -25.35 -6.82 12.78
C ASN A 260 -24.00 -6.31 12.26
N ASP A 261 -23.94 -5.83 11.02
CA ASP A 261 -22.73 -5.21 10.44
C ASP A 261 -22.44 -3.86 11.09
N LEU A 262 -23.48 -3.05 11.32
CA LEU A 262 -23.34 -1.81 12.09
C LEU A 262 -22.76 -2.06 13.49
N SER A 263 -23.14 -3.18 14.12
CA SER A 263 -22.58 -3.56 15.42
C SER A 263 -21.07 -3.79 15.34
N LYS A 264 -20.55 -4.31 14.22
CA LYS A 264 -19.10 -4.51 13.99
C LYS A 264 -18.35 -3.19 13.88
N ILE A 265 -18.89 -2.22 13.12
CA ILE A 265 -18.35 -0.86 13.05
C ILE A 265 -18.34 -0.22 14.44
N THR A 266 -19.48 -0.23 15.15
CA THR A 266 -19.58 0.46 16.45
C THR A 266 -18.68 -0.15 17.54
N ASN A 267 -18.41 -1.46 17.49
CA ASN A 267 -17.49 -2.11 18.43
C ASN A 267 -16.02 -1.70 18.23
N ASN A 268 -15.66 -1.28 17.02
CA ASN A 268 -14.32 -0.82 16.69
C ASN A 268 -14.28 0.69 16.41
N TRP A 269 -15.32 1.45 16.75
CA TRP A 269 -15.43 2.87 16.41
C TRP A 269 -14.21 3.67 16.88
N LEU A 270 -13.57 4.40 15.95
CA LEU A 270 -12.33 5.15 16.14
C LEU A 270 -11.11 4.28 16.51
N ALA A 271 -11.16 2.97 16.26
CA ALA A 271 -9.95 2.17 16.17
C ALA A 271 -9.11 2.65 14.98
N GLY A 272 -7.79 2.47 15.05
CA GLY A 272 -6.86 2.89 14.00
C GLY A 272 -6.32 4.32 14.09
N GLN A 273 -6.82 5.12 15.04
CA GLN A 273 -6.43 6.54 15.23
C GLN A 273 -5.17 6.79 16.09
#